data_AF-A0A117NMV3-F1
#
_entry.id   AF-A0A117NMV3-F1
#
_cell.length_a   1.000
_cell.length_b   1.000
_cell.length_c   1.000
_cell.angle_alpha   90.00
_cell.angle_beta   90.00
_cell.angle_gamma   90.00
#
_symmetry.space_group_name_H-M   'P 1'
#
loop_
_entity.id
_entity.type
_entity.pdbx_description
1 polymer ?
#
loop_
_entity_poly.entity_id
_entity_poly.type
_entity_poly.pdbx_seq_one_letter_code
_entity_poly.pdbx_strand_id
1 'polypeptide(L)'
;MTGASWQLKGEAKRQSILNAIPKKWRLKHPVPPATELRDVTQYIRQYLTEREIEITETDAVDIVEQTSTGRWSSVEVTEAFCHRAALAHQLVCL
;
A
#
# COMPACT_ATOMS: atom_id res chain seq x y z
N MET A 1 4.95 -5.67 -36.82
CA MET A 1 4.99 -4.68 -35.72
C MET A 1 4.22 -5.23 -34.53
N THR A 2 4.87 -5.97 -33.63
CA THR A 2 4.24 -6.62 -32.45
C THR A 2 4.83 -6.10 -31.14
N GLY A 3 5.03 -4.77 -31.05
CA GLY A 3 5.55 -4.11 -29.84
C GLY A 3 4.49 -3.85 -28.76
N ALA A 4 3.19 -3.94 -29.09
CA ALA A 4 2.11 -3.44 -28.24
C ALA A 4 1.48 -4.48 -27.27
N SER A 5 1.86 -5.76 -27.32
CA SER A 5 1.12 -6.82 -26.61
C SER A 5 1.28 -6.77 -25.08
N TRP A 6 2.52 -6.69 -24.59
CA TRP A 6 2.78 -6.79 -23.15
C TRP A 6 2.48 -5.48 -22.42
N GLN A 7 2.71 -4.33 -23.07
CA GLN A 7 2.43 -3.00 -22.52
C GLN A 7 0.94 -2.82 -22.27
N LEU A 8 0.09 -3.19 -23.24
CA LEU A 8 -1.38 -3.16 -23.08
C LEU A 8 -1.86 -4.12 -21.99
N LYS A 9 -1.28 -5.31 -21.88
CA LYS A 9 -1.57 -6.26 -20.78
C LYS A 9 -1.15 -5.71 -19.42
N GLY A 10 0.02 -5.06 -19.36
CA GLY A 10 0.52 -4.40 -18.16
C GLY A 10 -0.41 -3.28 -17.70
N GLU A 11 -0.83 -2.42 -18.63
CA GLU A 11 -1.74 -1.32 -18.35
C GLU A 11 -3.11 -1.82 -17.88
N ALA A 12 -3.67 -2.82 -18.56
CA ALA A 12 -4.92 -3.45 -18.13
C ALA A 12 -4.82 -4.03 -16.71
N LYS A 13 -3.67 -4.62 -16.36
CA LYS A 13 -3.43 -5.17 -15.01
C LYS A 13 -3.31 -4.06 -13.97
N ARG A 14 -2.59 -2.97 -14.26
CA ARG A 14 -2.51 -1.79 -13.37
C ARG A 14 -3.88 -1.20 -13.09
N GLN A 15 -4.67 -0.99 -14.14
CA GLN A 15 -6.03 -0.46 -14.00
C GLN A 15 -6.94 -1.40 -13.19
N SER A 16 -6.82 -2.72 -13.39
CA SER A 16 -7.54 -3.72 -12.60
C SER A 16 -7.17 -3.64 -11.11
N ILE A 17 -5.88 -3.50 -10.78
CA ILE A 17 -5.41 -3.32 -9.39
C ILE A 17 -5.96 -2.01 -8.81
N LEU A 18 -5.83 -0.90 -9.53
CA LEU A 18 -6.36 0.40 -9.09
C LEU A 18 -7.87 0.33 -8.81
N ASN A 19 -8.60 -0.39 -9.67
CA ASN A 19 -10.04 -0.57 -9.52
C ASN A 19 -10.42 -1.41 -8.30
N ALA A 20 -9.58 -2.39 -7.92
CA ALA A 20 -9.77 -3.21 -6.72
C ALA A 20 -9.47 -2.45 -5.42
N ILE A 21 -8.66 -1.38 -5.46
CA ILE A 21 -8.37 -0.55 -4.29
C ILE A 21 -9.61 0.27 -3.91
N PRO A 22 -10.10 0.19 -2.65
CA PRO A 22 -11.17 1.03 -2.13
C PRO A 22 -10.91 2.51 -2.38
N LYS A 23 -11.93 3.26 -2.80
CA LYS A 23 -11.81 4.69 -3.12
C LYS A 23 -11.25 5.51 -1.94
N LYS A 24 -11.52 5.10 -0.69
CA LYS A 24 -10.99 5.76 0.52
C LYS A 24 -9.45 5.69 0.64
N TRP A 25 -8.81 4.73 -0.01
CA TRP A 25 -7.35 4.50 0.03
C TRP A 25 -6.63 4.99 -1.23
N ARG A 26 -7.35 5.61 -2.17
CA ARG A 26 -6.75 6.10 -3.40
C ARG A 26 -6.09 7.45 -3.17
N LEU A 27 -4.88 7.62 -3.68
CA LEU A 27 -4.17 8.89 -3.65
C LEU A 27 -4.95 9.92 -4.48
N LYS A 28 -5.24 11.07 -3.88
CA LYS A 28 -6.00 12.16 -4.53
C LYS A 28 -5.10 13.10 -5.31
N HIS A 29 -3.81 13.11 -4.99
CA HIS A 29 -2.81 13.98 -5.60
C HIS A 29 -1.88 13.15 -6.49
N PRO A 30 -1.36 13.73 -7.58
CA PRO A 30 -0.37 13.08 -8.41
C PRO A 30 0.87 12.75 -7.58
N VAL A 31 1.38 11.53 -7.76
CA VAL A 31 2.60 11.06 -7.10
C VAL A 31 3.80 11.85 -7.66
N PRO A 32 4.72 12.32 -6.81
CA PRO A 32 5.94 12.99 -7.28
C PRO A 32 6.72 12.08 -8.24
N PRO A 33 7.37 12.65 -9.28
CA PRO A 33 8.17 11.85 -10.18
C PRO A 33 9.36 11.22 -9.43
N ALA A 34 9.81 10.05 -9.90
CA ALA A 34 10.92 9.32 -9.27
C ALA A 34 12.25 10.10 -9.20
N THR A 35 12.40 11.15 -10.02
CA THR A 35 13.52 12.10 -9.98
C THR A 35 13.52 12.99 -8.73
N GLU A 36 12.34 13.28 -8.19
CA GLU A 36 12.16 14.08 -6.98
C GLU A 36 12.05 13.18 -5.73
N LEU A 37 11.36 12.04 -5.87
CA LEU A 37 11.12 11.12 -4.77
C LEU A 37 11.41 9.68 -5.20
N ARG A 38 12.67 9.27 -5.04
CA ARG A 38 13.12 7.92 -5.38
C ARG A 38 12.77 6.88 -4.30
N ASP A 39 12.86 7.28 -3.03
CA ASP A 39 12.52 6.42 -1.90
C ASP A 39 11.21 6.89 -1.26
N VAL A 40 10.18 6.05 -1.38
CA VAL A 40 8.84 6.33 -0.88
C VAL A 40 8.58 5.73 0.51
N THR A 41 9.56 5.05 1.10
CA THR A 41 9.40 4.30 2.37
C THR A 41 8.97 5.20 3.52
N GLN A 42 9.56 6.40 3.61
CA GLN A 42 9.17 7.41 4.61
C GLN A 42 7.98 8.24 4.15
N TYR A 43 7.89 8.51 2.86
CA TYR A 43 6.81 9.32 2.27
C TYR A 43 5.43 8.70 2.48
N ILE A 44 5.32 7.36 2.49
CA ILE A 44 4.05 6.67 2.66
C ILE A 44 3.40 6.94 4.03
N ARG A 45 4.19 7.25 5.07
CA ARG A 45 3.72 7.48 6.44
C ARG A 45 2.73 8.63 6.54
N GLN A 46 2.81 9.64 5.67
CA GLN A 46 1.88 10.79 5.69
C GLN A 46 0.43 10.41 5.32
N TYR A 47 0.22 9.23 4.71
CA TYR A 47 -1.09 8.72 4.31
C TYR A 47 -1.64 7.66 5.27
N LEU A 48 -0.86 7.31 6.29
CA LEU A 48 -1.21 6.34 7.31
C LEU A 48 -1.54 7.05 8.61
N THR A 49 -2.42 6.44 9.40
CA THR A 49 -2.64 6.84 10.79
C THR A 49 -1.49 6.38 11.68
N GLU A 50 -1.28 7.04 12.82
CA GLU A 50 -0.26 6.64 13.80
C GLU A 50 -0.41 5.17 14.21
N ARG A 51 -1.66 4.70 14.32
CA ARG A 51 -1.98 3.32 14.65
C ARG A 51 -1.57 2.33 13.56
N GLU A 52 -1.81 2.66 12.30
CA GLU A 52 -1.37 1.82 11.18
C GLU A 52 0.15 1.78 11.07
N ILE A 53 0.84 2.89 11.36
CA ILE A 53 2.30 2.93 11.42
C ILE A 53 2.81 2.02 12.54
N GLU A 54 2.26 2.15 13.75
CA GLU A 54 2.60 1.28 14.89
C GLU A 54 2.46 -0.19 14.50
N ILE A 55 1.32 -0.60 13.96
CA ILE A 55 1.07 -2.00 13.59
C ILE A 55 2.03 -2.48 12.49
N THR A 56 2.21 -1.70 11.43
CA THR A 56 2.97 -2.14 10.25
C THR A 56 4.48 -2.03 10.40
N GLU A 57 4.98 -1.35 11.45
CA GLU A 57 6.40 -1.24 11.79
C GLU A 57 6.78 -2.03 13.04
N THR A 58 5.83 -2.71 13.67
CA THR A 58 6.07 -3.66 14.76
C THR A 58 6.58 -4.99 14.21
N ASP A 59 7.49 -5.64 14.94
CA ASP A 59 8.02 -6.95 14.55
C ASP A 59 6.94 -8.03 14.57
N ALA A 60 7.08 -9.02 13.68
CA ALA A 60 6.08 -10.07 13.53
C ALA A 60 5.83 -10.87 14.82
N VAL A 61 6.87 -11.05 15.66
CA VAL A 61 6.75 -11.75 16.95
C VAL A 61 5.81 -10.98 17.90
N ASP A 62 5.98 -9.66 17.97
CA ASP A 62 5.17 -8.80 18.83
C ASP A 62 3.74 -8.68 18.29
N ILE A 63 3.54 -8.60 16.97
CA ILE A 63 2.20 -8.62 16.36
C ILE A 63 1.44 -9.88 16.76
N VAL A 64 2.11 -11.04 16.72
CA VAL A 64 1.50 -12.32 17.13
C VAL A 64 1.13 -12.29 18.60
N GLU A 65 2.00 -11.78 19.48
CA GLU A 65 1.69 -11.64 20.89
C GLU A 65 0.47 -10.72 21.12
N GLN A 66 0.47 -9.52 20.53
CA GLN A 66 -0.61 -8.54 20.66
C GLN A 66 -1.96 -9.07 20.13
N THR A 67 -1.93 -9.82 19.03
CA THR A 67 -3.15 -10.42 18.44
C THR A 67 -3.64 -11.61 19.27
N SER A 68 -2.72 -12.44 19.80
CA SER A 68 -3.08 -13.61 20.61
C SER A 68 -3.68 -13.26 21.97
N THR A 69 -3.26 -12.11 22.54
CA THR A 69 -3.80 -11.58 23.79
C THR A 69 -5.11 -10.80 23.60
N GLY A 70 -5.55 -10.61 22.34
CA GLY A 70 -6.73 -9.81 22.01
C GLY A 70 -6.56 -8.31 22.21
N ARG A 71 -5.34 -7.84 22.52
CA ARG A 71 -5.03 -6.40 22.61
C ARG A 71 -5.21 -5.74 21.25
N TRP A 72 -4.81 -6.41 20.17
CA TRP A 72 -5.04 -5.98 18.80
C TRP A 72 -6.00 -6.95 18.12
N SER A 73 -6.89 -6.42 17.27
CA SER A 73 -7.80 -7.29 16.52
C SER A 73 -7.15 -7.74 15.20
N SER A 74 -7.45 -8.97 14.78
CA SER A 74 -6.97 -9.50 13.48
C SER A 74 -7.44 -8.64 12.30
N VAL A 75 -8.64 -8.07 12.39
CA VAL A 75 -9.20 -7.18 11.36
C VAL A 75 -8.41 -5.88 11.28
N GLU A 76 -8.11 -5.25 12.42
CA GLU A 76 -7.31 -4.02 12.50
C GLU A 76 -5.90 -4.23 11.91
N VAL A 77 -5.23 -5.32 12.30
CA VAL A 77 -3.90 -5.65 11.78
C VAL A 77 -3.95 -5.85 10.27
N THR A 78 -4.91 -6.63 9.78
CA THR A 78 -5.06 -6.90 8.35
C THR A 78 -5.37 -5.61 7.57
N GLU A 79 -6.26 -4.76 8.08
CA GLU A 79 -6.62 -3.50 7.42
C GLU A 79 -5.41 -2.56 7.30
N ALA A 80 -4.58 -2.44 8.35
CA ALA A 80 -3.38 -1.63 8.34
C ALA A 80 -2.36 -2.08 7.28
N PHE A 81 -2.09 -3.39 7.19
CA PHE A 81 -1.19 -3.94 6.17
C PHE A 81 -1.76 -3.79 4.75
N CYS A 82 -3.06 -4.07 4.56
CA CYS A 82 -3.70 -3.91 3.26
C CYS A 82 -3.72 -2.45 2.80
N HIS A 83 -3.97 -1.51 3.70
CA HIS A 83 -3.95 -0.09 3.38
C HIS A 83 -2.55 0.39 2.99
N ARG A 84 -1.52 0.07 3.77
CA ARG A 84 -0.12 0.41 3.44
C ARG A 84 0.32 -0.23 2.12
N ALA A 85 -0.05 -1.48 1.85
CA ALA A 85 0.23 -2.14 0.58
C ALA A 85 -0.47 -1.47 -0.61
N ALA A 86 -1.73 -1.07 -0.45
CA ALA A 86 -2.47 -0.37 -1.50
C ALA A 86 -1.84 0.99 -1.85
N LEU A 87 -1.37 1.73 -0.84
CA LEU A 87 -0.62 2.97 -1.03
C LEU A 87 0.72 2.72 -1.74
N ALA A 88 1.48 1.71 -1.32
CA ALA A 88 2.76 1.38 -1.93
C ALA A 88 2.61 1.01 -3.42
N HIS A 89 1.62 0.17 -3.76
CA HIS A 89 1.35 -0.18 -5.16
C HIS A 89 1.04 1.06 -6.02
N GLN A 90 0.32 2.04 -5.48
CA GLN A 90 0.03 3.31 -6.18
C GLN A 90 1.26 4.20 -6.36
N LEU A 91 2.30 4.05 -5.54
CA LEU A 91 3.50 4.88 -5.59
C LEU A 91 4.59 4.31 -6.51
N VAL A 92 4.67 2.98 -6.68
CA VAL A 92 5.80 2.33 -7.37
C VAL A 92 5.44 1.41 -8.55
N CYS A 93 4.19 0.94 -8.66
CA CYS A 93 3.82 -0.09 -9.64
C CYS A 93 2.75 0.33 -10.64
N LEU A 94 1.86 1.23 -10.22
CA LEU A 94 0.82 1.83 -11.06
C LEU A 94 1.40 3.04 -11.80
#